data_AF-A0A527YXH6-F1
#
_entry.id   AF-A0A527YXH6-F1
#
_cell.length_a   1.000
_cell.length_b   1.000
_cell.length_c   1.000
_cell.angle_alpha   90.00
_cell.angle_beta   90.00
_cell.angle_gamma   90.00
#
_symmetry.space_group_name_H-M   'P 1'
#
loop_
_entity.id
_entity.type
_entity.pdbx_description
1 polymer ?
#
loop_
_entity_poly.entity_id
_entity_poly.type
_entity_poly.pdbx_seq_one_letter_code
_entity_poly.pdbx_strand_id
1 'polypeptide(L)'
;GRVGLEVVVLDRGDRPGPIFTERVIAPPSAPIITSAADALAVVLNERGHVDIDHIAELLHADADAVIAELGDAIYRDPESGAWQTADAYLSGQVRDKLKSAEAAAALDPVFERNVRALVEVQPADLGPSD
;
A
#
# COMPACT_ATOMS: atom_id res chain seq x y z
N GLY A 1 12.81 -31.11 22.56
CA GLY A 1 14.11 -31.10 23.26
C GLY A 1 15.13 -30.61 22.25
N ARG A 2 15.96 -29.58 22.55
CA ARG A 2 17.20 -29.72 23.34
C ARG A 2 17.98 -30.94 22.84
N VAL A 3 19.19 -30.86 22.28
CA VAL A 3 20.39 -30.06 22.59
C VAL A 3 21.37 -30.32 21.43
N GLY A 4 22.21 -29.40 20.97
CA GLY A 4 23.49 -28.95 21.55
C GLY A 4 24.54 -29.04 20.43
N LEU A 5 25.24 -27.97 20.04
CA LEU A 5 26.58 -27.58 20.57
C LEU A 5 27.56 -28.78 20.54
N GLU A 6 28.75 -28.75 19.95
CA GLU A 6 29.73 -27.67 19.79
C GLU A 6 30.85 -28.09 18.82
N VAL A 7 31.34 -27.12 18.04
CA VAL A 7 32.76 -26.72 17.83
C VAL A 7 33.81 -27.81 17.58
N VAL A 8 34.56 -27.70 16.46
CA VAL A 8 36.00 -27.35 16.47
C VAL A 8 36.35 -26.64 15.16
N VAL A 9 36.80 -25.38 15.26
CA VAL A 9 37.51 -24.65 14.20
C VAL A 9 38.99 -24.91 14.39
N LEU A 10 39.73 -25.06 13.28
CA LEU A 10 40.95 -24.31 12.93
C LEU A 10 41.79 -25.12 11.92
N ASP A 11 41.95 -24.59 10.70
CA ASP A 11 43.31 -24.43 10.15
C ASP A 11 43.38 -23.34 9.07
N ARG A 12 44.53 -22.65 9.05
CA ARG A 12 44.87 -21.51 8.20
C ARG A 12 45.21 -21.94 6.78
N GLY A 13 45.10 -21.01 5.82
CA GLY A 13 45.89 -21.06 4.60
C GLY A 13 45.18 -20.52 3.36
N ASP A 14 45.19 -19.19 3.26
CA ASP A 14 44.91 -18.33 2.10
C ASP A 14 44.69 -19.04 0.75
N ARG A 15 43.41 -19.28 0.44
CA ARG A 15 42.90 -19.51 -0.92
C ARG A 15 41.75 -18.52 -1.11
N PRO A 16 41.69 -17.73 -2.19
CA PRO A 16 40.53 -16.89 -2.45
C PRO A 16 39.30 -17.80 -2.49
N GLY A 17 38.35 -17.52 -1.59
CA GLY A 17 37.23 -18.40 -1.31
C GLY A 17 36.36 -18.67 -2.53
N PRO A 18 35.60 -19.78 -2.55
CA PRO A 18 34.53 -19.93 -3.52
C PRO A 18 33.50 -18.84 -3.23
N ILE A 19 33.56 -17.74 -3.97
CA ILE A 19 32.54 -16.71 -3.95
C ILE A 19 31.25 -17.39 -4.39
N PHE A 20 30.24 -17.32 -3.53
CA PHE A 20 28.86 -17.66 -3.86
C PHE A 20 28.41 -16.86 -5.09
N THR A 21 28.43 -17.51 -6.25
CA THR A 21 27.70 -17.10 -7.44
C THR A 21 26.77 -18.28 -7.70
N GLU A 22 25.53 -18.23 -7.23
CA GLU A 22 24.49 -17.62 -8.03
C GLU A 22 23.41 -17.09 -7.08
N ARG A 23 23.23 -15.77 -7.06
CA ARG A 23 21.99 -15.18 -6.57
C ARG A 23 20.95 -15.59 -7.60
N VAL A 24 20.23 -16.70 -7.37
CA VAL A 24 19.04 -17.05 -8.13
C VAL A 24 18.00 -15.99 -7.80
N ILE A 25 18.07 -14.84 -8.48
CA ILE A 25 16.95 -13.91 -8.55
C ILE A 25 15.98 -14.60 -9.49
N ALA A 26 15.15 -15.49 -8.92
CA ALA A 26 13.97 -15.95 -9.62
C ALA A 26 13.25 -14.71 -10.16
N PRO A 27 12.78 -14.71 -11.42
CA PRO A 27 11.91 -13.63 -11.89
C PRO A 27 10.78 -13.51 -10.86
N PRO A 28 10.46 -12.31 -10.36
CA PRO A 28 9.36 -12.16 -9.41
C PRO A 28 8.17 -12.88 -10.01
N SER A 29 7.69 -13.90 -9.30
CA SER A 29 6.54 -14.68 -9.76
C SER A 29 5.44 -13.69 -10.09
N ALA A 30 4.80 -13.88 -11.25
CA ALA A 30 3.68 -13.03 -11.64
C ALA A 30 2.72 -12.93 -10.44
N PRO A 31 2.36 -11.72 -10.00
CA PRO A 31 1.54 -11.54 -8.81
C PRO A 31 0.27 -12.38 -8.98
N ILE A 32 0.05 -13.29 -8.03
CA ILE A 32 -1.12 -14.15 -8.06
C ILE A 32 -2.24 -13.33 -7.46
N ILE A 33 -3.17 -12.91 -8.32
CA ILE A 33 -4.35 -12.17 -7.89
C ILE A 33 -5.20 -13.10 -7.03
N THR A 34 -5.12 -12.89 -5.72
CA THR A 34 -5.85 -13.66 -4.70
C THR A 34 -6.76 -12.77 -3.86
N SER A 35 -6.66 -11.44 -4.01
CA SER A 35 -7.44 -10.45 -3.26
C SER A 35 -7.49 -9.13 -4.03
N ALA A 36 -8.40 -8.24 -3.64
CA ALA A 36 -8.57 -6.93 -4.23
C ALA A 36 -7.32 -6.06 -4.17
N ALA A 37 -6.50 -6.21 -3.13
CA ALA A 37 -5.20 -5.54 -3.04
C ALA A 37 -4.22 -5.96 -4.15
N ASP A 38 -4.25 -7.24 -4.56
CA ASP A 38 -3.40 -7.75 -5.64
C ASP A 38 -3.92 -7.28 -7.01
N ALA A 39 -5.24 -7.34 -7.21
CA ALA A 39 -5.88 -6.77 -8.40
C ALA A 39 -5.62 -5.26 -8.52
N LEU A 40 -5.69 -4.52 -7.42
CA LEU A 40 -5.33 -3.11 -7.35
C LEU A 40 -3.88 -2.88 -7.81
N ALA A 41 -2.93 -3.70 -7.35
CA ALA A 41 -1.53 -3.59 -7.78
C ALA A 41 -1.36 -3.84 -9.29
N VAL A 42 -2.09 -4.81 -9.85
CA VAL A 42 -2.10 -5.07 -11.30
C VAL A 42 -2.66 -3.87 -12.06
N VAL A 43 -3.81 -3.34 -11.67
CA VAL A 43 -4.42 -2.17 -12.32
C VAL A 43 -3.52 -0.94 -12.23
N LEU A 44 -2.86 -0.71 -11.08
CA LEU A 44 -1.90 0.38 -10.94
C LEU A 44 -0.68 0.19 -11.85
N ASN A 45 -0.19 -1.03 -12.02
CA ASN A 45 0.92 -1.33 -12.93
C ASN A 45 0.52 -1.16 -14.40
N GLU A 46 -0.72 -1.47 -14.76
CA GLU A 46 -1.21 -1.35 -16.14
C GLU A 46 -1.66 0.06 -16.53
N ARG A 47 -2.32 0.78 -15.63
CA ARG A 47 -2.97 2.08 -15.91
C ARG A 47 -2.38 3.27 -15.14
N GLY A 48 -1.66 3.03 -14.06
CA GLY A 48 -1.10 4.08 -13.20
C GLY A 48 -2.12 4.79 -12.29
N HIS A 49 -3.38 4.35 -12.25
CA HIS A 49 -4.42 4.93 -11.39
C HIS A 49 -5.39 3.84 -10.89
N VAL A 50 -6.17 4.14 -9.85
CA VAL A 50 -7.14 3.20 -9.29
C VAL A 50 -8.42 3.22 -10.11
N ASP A 51 -8.79 2.07 -10.66
CA ASP A 51 -9.99 1.88 -11.47
C ASP A 51 -10.81 0.73 -10.87
N ILE A 52 -11.84 1.07 -10.09
CA ILE A 52 -12.64 0.09 -9.34
C ILE A 52 -13.43 -0.82 -10.27
N ASP A 53 -14.00 -0.28 -11.35
CA ASP A 53 -14.68 -1.07 -12.37
C ASP A 53 -13.73 -2.13 -12.95
N HIS A 54 -12.48 -1.76 -13.25
CA HIS A 54 -11.53 -2.72 -13.77
C HIS A 54 -11.11 -3.79 -12.73
N ILE A 55 -10.95 -3.40 -11.46
CA ILE A 55 -10.65 -4.34 -10.38
C ILE A 55 -11.81 -5.33 -10.17
N ALA A 56 -13.05 -4.84 -10.23
CA ALA A 56 -14.28 -5.64 -10.16
C ALA A 56 -14.33 -6.67 -11.29
N GLU A 57 -14.01 -6.28 -12.52
CA GLU A 57 -13.92 -7.20 -13.67
C GLU A 57 -12.85 -8.27 -13.46
N LEU A 58 -11.65 -7.91 -12.96
CA LEU A 58 -10.58 -8.88 -12.70
C LEU A 58 -10.99 -9.91 -11.63
N LEU A 59 -11.70 -9.45 -10.59
CA LEU A 59 -12.14 -10.30 -9.48
C LEU A 59 -13.49 -10.98 -9.72
N HIS A 60 -14.18 -10.64 -10.80
CA HIS A 60 -15.57 -11.05 -11.05
C HIS A 60 -16.49 -10.76 -9.84
N ALA A 61 -16.32 -9.60 -9.24
CA ALA A 61 -17.03 -9.14 -8.05
C ALA A 61 -17.69 -7.77 -8.29
N ASP A 62 -18.66 -7.41 -7.46
CA ASP A 62 -19.27 -6.08 -7.52
C ASP A 62 -18.29 -4.98 -7.07
N ALA A 63 -18.38 -3.81 -7.70
CA ALA A 63 -17.57 -2.65 -7.31
C ALA A 63 -17.69 -2.31 -5.82
N ASP A 64 -18.90 -2.42 -5.25
CA ASP A 64 -19.13 -2.19 -3.81
C ASP A 64 -18.40 -3.22 -2.94
N ALA A 65 -18.39 -4.49 -3.35
CA ALA A 65 -17.66 -5.55 -2.66
C ALA A 65 -16.15 -5.32 -2.73
N VAL A 66 -15.64 -4.89 -3.88
CA VAL A 66 -14.23 -4.51 -4.05
C VAL A 66 -13.87 -3.32 -3.16
N ILE A 67 -14.72 -2.29 -3.10
CA ILE A 67 -14.49 -1.12 -2.24
C ILE A 67 -14.49 -1.53 -0.76
N ALA A 68 -15.41 -2.41 -0.36
CA ALA A 68 -15.48 -2.92 1.00
C ALA A 68 -14.25 -3.78 1.35
N GLU A 69 -13.75 -4.59 0.42
CA GLU A 69 -12.55 -5.40 0.61
C GLU A 69 -11.28 -4.56 0.68
N LEU A 70 -11.17 -3.53 -0.17
CA LEU A 70 -10.04 -2.59 -0.14
C LEU A 70 -10.10 -1.66 1.07
N GLY A 71 -11.29 -1.29 1.54
CA GLY A 71 -11.50 -0.51 2.75
C GLY A 71 -10.70 0.79 2.77
N ASP A 72 -9.74 0.86 3.69
CA ASP A 72 -8.85 2.01 3.93
C ASP A 72 -7.61 2.02 3.01
N ALA A 73 -7.43 1.03 2.14
CA ALA A 73 -6.36 1.01 1.14
C ALA A 73 -6.62 1.96 -0.05
N ILE A 74 -7.88 2.38 -0.22
CA ILE A 74 -8.30 3.31 -1.27
C ILE A 74 -9.19 4.40 -0.68
N TYR A 75 -9.13 5.58 -1.28
CA TYR A 75 -9.94 6.73 -0.93
C TYR A 75 -10.52 7.36 -2.18
N ARG A 76 -11.71 7.94 -2.04
CA ARG A 76 -12.38 8.63 -3.13
C ARG A 76 -12.18 10.12 -2.93
N ASP A 77 -11.62 10.75 -3.94
CA ASP A 77 -11.41 12.18 -3.93
C ASP A 77 -12.76 12.93 -4.01
N PRO A 78 -13.06 13.84 -3.06
CA PRO A 78 -14.32 14.57 -3.05
C PRO A 78 -14.42 15.65 -4.13
N GLU A 79 -13.28 16.17 -4.63
CA GLU A 79 -13.28 17.23 -5.64
C GLU A 79 -13.44 16.66 -7.05
N SER A 80 -12.66 15.64 -7.38
CA SER A 80 -12.65 15.01 -8.70
C SER A 80 -13.57 13.79 -8.80
N GLY A 81 -13.95 13.18 -7.67
CA GLY A 81 -14.71 11.93 -7.63
C GLY A 81 -13.88 10.68 -7.97
N ALA A 82 -12.58 10.84 -8.24
CA ALA A 82 -11.68 9.77 -8.66
C ALA A 82 -11.19 8.93 -7.48
N TRP A 83 -11.00 7.64 -7.72
CA TRP A 83 -10.42 6.74 -6.74
C TRP A 83 -8.89 6.83 -6.76
N GLN A 84 -8.29 6.85 -5.57
CA GLN A 84 -6.86 6.92 -5.36
C GLN A 84 -6.46 5.92 -4.26
N THR A 85 -5.22 5.44 -4.29
CA THR A 85 -4.70 4.63 -3.20
C THR A 85 -4.52 5.48 -1.94
N ALA A 86 -4.50 4.84 -0.77
CA ALA A 86 -4.14 5.49 0.48
C ALA A 86 -2.83 6.26 0.36
N ASP A 87 -1.81 5.66 -0.23
CA ASP A 87 -0.51 6.31 -0.41
C ASP A 87 -0.62 7.57 -1.26
N ALA A 88 -1.29 7.52 -2.42
CA ALA A 88 -1.44 8.69 -3.30
C ALA A 88 -2.37 9.76 -2.72
N TYR A 89 -3.46 9.35 -2.07
CA TYR A 89 -4.44 10.25 -1.50
C TYR A 89 -3.90 10.96 -0.26
N LEU A 90 -3.24 10.22 0.65
CA LEU A 90 -2.62 10.76 1.86
C LEU A 90 -1.24 11.39 1.60
N SER A 91 -0.78 11.40 0.35
CA SER A 91 0.41 12.12 -0.09
C SER A 91 0.07 13.45 -0.76
N GLY A 92 0.94 14.45 -0.57
CA GLY A 92 0.84 15.77 -1.19
C GLY A 92 0.11 16.81 -0.33
N GLN A 93 -0.87 17.49 -0.92
CA GLN A 93 -1.61 18.61 -0.30
C GLN A 93 -2.66 18.12 0.71
N VAL A 94 -2.20 17.43 1.75
CA VAL A 94 -3.06 16.80 2.78
C VAL A 94 -3.98 17.81 3.45
N ARG A 95 -3.49 19.03 3.74
CA ARG A 95 -4.27 20.09 4.41
C ARG A 95 -5.44 20.59 3.55
N ASP A 96 -5.23 20.75 2.25
CA ASP A 96 -6.29 21.18 1.32
C ASP A 96 -7.28 20.04 1.09
N LYS A 97 -6.77 18.81 0.87
CA LYS A 97 -7.60 17.59 0.77
C LYS A 97 -8.46 17.39 2.02
N LEU A 98 -7.94 17.68 3.23
CA LEU A 98 -8.70 17.57 4.48
C LEU A 98 -9.90 18.52 4.46
N LYS A 99 -9.71 19.79 4.13
CA LYS A 99 -10.82 20.75 4.05
C LYS A 99 -11.88 20.33 3.05
N SER A 100 -11.47 19.86 1.87
CA SER A 100 -12.38 19.35 0.85
C SER A 100 -13.13 18.11 1.33
N ALA A 101 -12.43 17.18 2.01
CA ALA A 101 -13.03 15.99 2.59
C ALA A 101 -13.99 16.30 3.73
N GLU A 102 -13.70 17.28 4.60
CA GLU A 102 -14.59 17.71 5.69
C GLU A 102 -15.88 18.34 5.13
N ALA A 103 -15.75 19.20 4.11
CA ALA A 103 -16.90 19.80 3.44
C ALA A 103 -17.77 18.73 2.76
N ALA A 104 -17.15 17.73 2.12
CA ALA A 104 -17.86 16.63 1.50
C ALA A 104 -18.48 15.68 2.54
N ALA A 105 -17.79 15.41 3.65
CA ALA A 105 -18.30 14.56 4.74
C ALA A 105 -19.55 15.15 5.41
N ALA A 106 -19.68 16.49 5.42
CA ALA A 106 -20.89 17.16 5.90
C ALA A 106 -22.12 16.91 5.01
N LEU A 107 -21.91 16.57 3.73
CA LEU A 107 -22.97 16.26 2.77
C LEU A 107 -23.19 14.75 2.64
N ASP A 108 -22.10 13.99 2.58
CA ASP A 108 -22.06 12.55 2.34
C ASP A 108 -21.13 11.85 3.35
N PRO A 109 -21.67 11.02 4.26
CA PRO A 109 -20.89 10.37 5.32
C PRO A 109 -19.83 9.38 4.79
N VAL A 110 -19.90 8.99 3.52
CA VAL A 110 -18.87 8.16 2.86
C VAL A 110 -17.48 8.81 2.87
N PHE A 111 -17.41 10.14 3.00
CA PHE A 111 -16.15 10.88 3.07
C PHE A 111 -15.60 11.00 4.49
N GLU A 112 -16.32 10.60 5.54
CA GLU A 112 -15.81 10.62 6.92
C GLU A 112 -14.52 9.79 7.09
N ARG A 113 -14.42 8.66 6.37
CA ARG A 113 -13.17 7.86 6.35
C ARG A 113 -11.99 8.64 5.77
N ASN A 114 -12.23 9.51 4.79
CA ASN A 114 -11.19 10.31 4.15
C ASN A 114 -10.67 11.35 5.14
N VAL A 115 -11.59 12.04 5.82
CA VAL A 115 -11.26 13.01 6.89
C VAL A 115 -10.42 12.35 7.96
N ARG A 116 -10.87 11.20 8.47
CA ARG A 116 -10.14 10.46 9.50
C ARG A 116 -8.72 10.12 9.06
N ALA A 117 -8.54 9.53 7.88
CA ALA A 117 -7.24 9.16 7.37
C ALA A 117 -6.31 10.36 7.15
N LEU A 118 -6.84 11.48 6.65
CA LEU A 118 -6.10 12.73 6.46
C LEU A 118 -5.75 13.41 7.80
N VAL A 119 -6.57 13.25 8.84
CA VAL A 119 -6.24 13.70 10.20
C VAL A 119 -5.13 12.83 10.79
N GLU A 120 -5.19 11.50 10.62
CA GLU A 120 -4.19 10.58 11.15
C GLU A 120 -2.81 10.76 10.50
N VAL A 121 -2.74 11.12 9.21
CA VAL A 121 -1.46 11.37 8.52
C VAL A 121 -0.84 12.73 8.84
N GLN A 122 -1.61 13.67 9.39
CA GLN A 122 -1.05 14.95 9.82
C GLN A 122 -0.31 14.75 11.15
N PRO A 123 1.03 14.86 11.18
CA PRO A 123 1.75 14.80 12.44
C PRO A 123 1.19 15.87 13.36
N ALA A 124 0.99 15.54 14.64
CA ALA A 124 0.58 16.50 15.65
C ALA A 124 1.45 17.73 15.50
N ASP A 125 0.83 18.89 15.23
CA ASP A 125 1.45 20.20 15.11
C ASP A 125 2.44 20.36 16.27
N LEU A 126 3.71 20.01 16.05
CA LEU A 126 4.80 20.53 16.85
C LEU A 126 4.84 21.98 16.43
N GLY A 127 4.05 22.79 17.14
CA GLY A 127 3.93 24.22 16.91
C GLY A 127 5.33 24.80 16.73
N PRO A 128 5.50 25.78 15.82
CA PRO A 128 6.81 26.34 15.51
C PRO A 128 7.48 26.72 16.83
N SER A 129 8.49 25.95 17.23
CA SER A 129 9.33 26.35 18.34
C SER A 129 10.19 27.49 17.81
N ASP A 130 9.88 28.65 18.38
CA ASP A 130 10.62 29.92 18.44
C ASP A 130 12.15 29.74 18.46
#